data_AF-A0A955FNW0-F1
#
_entry.id   AF-A0A955FNW0-F1
#
_cell.length_a   1.000
_cell.length_b   1.000
_cell.length_c   1.000
_cell.angle_alpha   90.00
_cell.angle_beta   90.00
_cell.angle_gamma   90.00
#
_symmetry.space_group_name_H-M   'P 1'
#
loop_
_entity.id
_entity.type
_entity.pdbx_description
1 polymer ?
#
loop_
_entity_poly.entity_id
_entity_poly.type
_entity_poly.pdbx_seq_one_letter_code
_entity_poly.pdbx_strand_id
1 'polypeptide(L)'
;MDDLPVILDKICANVFGYKNPFTPEQFLQKFGFDIKLPKEVIDSTDGTKTWAQSLNPTKFITLNNARKRNDIDDWIIPKRPLNTMEDILAAWNETNYTSTERQIESDHVHESDNVYNSQNVYRSTDVHLSKNIFACIDSHRLEYVACSQRSNTTTYSIRIEDSKECSNSFNIIWSGKVANSLFLNDCYDMYECMFCSHMASKRFCIANMQFEEEEYRKLKKIVVEWILTS
;
A
#
# COMPACT_ATOMS: atom_id res chain seq x y z
N MET A 1 -2.86 17.04 2.21
CA MET A 1 -3.00 16.33 3.51
C MET A 1 -4.43 16.44 4.03
N ASP A 2 -5.02 17.63 3.99
CA ASP A 2 -6.32 18.00 4.57
C ASP A 2 -7.53 17.13 4.12
N ASP A 3 -7.48 16.50 2.95
CA ASP A 3 -8.52 15.57 2.47
C ASP A 3 -8.57 14.23 3.24
N LEU A 4 -7.50 13.89 3.97
CA LEU A 4 -7.30 12.54 4.53
C LEU A 4 -8.40 12.10 5.52
N PRO A 5 -8.90 12.94 6.43
CA PRO A 5 -10.07 12.58 7.25
C PRO A 5 -11.30 12.26 6.40
N VAL A 6 -11.53 12.99 5.30
CA VAL A 6 -12.68 12.78 4.38
C VAL A 6 -12.56 11.43 3.66
N ILE A 7 -11.35 11.04 3.29
CA ILE A 7 -11.05 9.73 2.70
C ILE A 7 -11.36 8.60 3.70
N LEU A 8 -10.85 8.69 4.94
CA LEU A 8 -11.10 7.68 5.98
C LEU A 8 -12.58 7.57 6.34
N ASP A 9 -13.29 8.70 6.44
CA ASP A 9 -14.73 8.74 6.73
C ASP A 9 -15.55 8.05 5.61
N LYS A 10 -15.14 8.23 4.35
CA LYS A 10 -15.73 7.55 3.18
C LYS A 10 -15.48 6.04 3.20
N ILE A 11 -14.29 5.58 3.62
CA ILE A 11 -13.97 4.16 3.73
C ILE A 11 -14.81 3.50 4.84
N CYS A 12 -14.76 4.03 6.07
CA CYS A 12 -15.49 3.48 7.21
C CYS A 12 -17.01 3.40 6.94
N ALA A 13 -17.60 4.41 6.30
CA ALA A 13 -19.02 4.41 5.95
C ALA A 13 -19.39 3.26 5.00
N ASN A 14 -18.51 2.88 4.06
CA ASN A 14 -18.77 1.81 3.10
C ASN A 14 -18.39 0.40 3.61
N VAL A 15 -17.46 0.27 4.57
CA VAL A 15 -17.13 -1.02 5.20
C VAL A 15 -18.08 -1.37 6.34
N PHE A 16 -18.30 -0.44 7.26
CA PHE A 16 -18.96 -0.69 8.54
C PHE A 16 -20.39 -0.12 8.62
N GLY A 17 -20.74 0.85 7.77
CA GLY A 17 -21.99 1.62 7.89
C GLY A 17 -21.94 2.76 8.91
N TYR A 18 -20.75 3.08 9.43
CA TYR A 18 -20.52 4.13 10.43
C TYR A 18 -19.40 5.08 9.98
N LYS A 19 -19.41 6.32 10.50
CA LYS A 19 -18.31 7.29 10.33
C LYS A 19 -17.00 6.79 10.96
N ASN A 20 -15.88 7.32 10.49
CA ASN A 20 -14.56 7.07 11.09
C ASN A 20 -14.42 7.84 12.42
N PRO A 21 -14.14 7.18 13.56
CA PRO A 21 -13.94 7.85 14.85
C PRO A 21 -12.49 8.26 15.13
N PHE A 22 -11.52 7.90 14.26
CA PHE A 22 -10.09 8.04 14.51
C PHE A 22 -9.45 9.19 13.71
N THR A 23 -8.46 9.87 14.28
CA THR A 23 -7.49 10.66 13.50
C THR A 23 -6.64 9.73 12.61
N PRO A 24 -6.04 10.22 11.51
CA PRO A 24 -5.21 9.40 10.64
C PRO A 24 -4.03 8.72 11.36
N GLU A 25 -3.46 9.38 12.37
CA GLU A 25 -2.35 8.88 13.19
C GLU A 25 -2.82 7.72 14.08
N GLN A 26 -3.96 7.88 14.76
CA GLN A 26 -4.60 6.82 15.54
C GLN A 26 -5.01 5.64 14.64
N PHE A 27 -5.52 5.93 13.45
CA PHE A 27 -5.92 4.92 12.47
C PHE A 27 -4.72 4.09 12.00
N LEU A 28 -3.60 4.74 11.66
CA LEU A 28 -2.36 4.07 11.25
C LEU A 28 -1.76 3.25 12.41
N GLN A 29 -1.74 3.81 13.63
CA GLN A 29 -1.28 3.10 14.83
C GLN A 29 -2.13 1.85 15.12
N LYS A 30 -3.45 1.91 14.87
CA LYS A 30 -4.39 0.81 15.15
C LYS A 30 -4.43 -0.25 14.06
N PHE A 31 -4.24 0.12 12.79
CA PHE A 31 -4.50 -0.77 11.64
C PHE A 31 -3.32 -0.99 10.68
N GLY A 32 -2.16 -0.36 10.90
CA GLY A 32 -0.99 -0.43 10.00
C GLY A 32 0.36 -0.26 10.70
N PHE A 33 0.48 -0.77 11.93
CA PHE A 33 1.67 -0.65 12.78
C PHE A 33 2.91 -1.41 12.28
N ASP A 34 2.73 -2.34 11.33
CA ASP A 34 3.74 -3.24 10.77
C ASP A 34 4.22 -2.86 9.35
N ILE A 35 3.62 -1.82 8.75
CA ILE A 35 3.85 -1.38 7.38
C ILE A 35 5.24 -0.74 7.22
N LYS A 36 6.05 -1.26 6.30
CA LYS A 36 7.48 -0.91 6.14
C LYS A 36 7.73 0.31 5.25
N LEU A 37 7.20 1.46 5.67
CA LEU A 37 7.16 2.71 4.91
C LEU A 37 8.52 3.16 4.32
N PRO A 38 8.53 3.88 3.19
CA PRO A 38 9.74 4.46 2.61
C PRO A 38 10.53 5.30 3.62
N LYS A 39 11.85 5.35 3.44
CA LYS A 39 12.74 6.09 4.32
C LYS A 39 13.32 7.29 3.58
N GLU A 40 13.48 8.39 4.31
CA GLU A 40 14.16 9.58 3.81
C GLU A 40 15.65 9.26 3.58
N VAL A 41 16.15 9.62 2.40
CA VAL A 41 17.55 9.56 1.99
C VAL A 41 17.92 10.88 1.29
N ILE A 42 19.18 11.00 0.84
CA ILE A 42 19.72 12.24 0.26
C ILE A 42 20.26 11.96 -1.15
N ASP A 43 19.83 12.76 -2.12
CA ASP A 43 20.40 12.77 -3.47
C ASP A 43 21.88 13.12 -3.41
N SER A 44 22.71 12.20 -3.90
CA SER A 44 24.17 12.26 -3.81
C SER A 44 24.80 13.19 -4.88
N THR A 45 23.98 13.90 -5.66
CA THR A 45 24.42 14.88 -6.67
C THR A 45 24.15 16.33 -6.29
N ASP A 46 23.06 16.62 -5.55
CA ASP A 46 22.70 18.00 -5.15
C ASP A 46 22.34 18.17 -3.66
N GLY A 47 22.27 17.09 -2.88
CA GLY A 47 21.95 17.13 -1.46
C GLY A 47 20.45 17.27 -1.14
N THR A 48 19.56 17.15 -2.13
CA THR A 48 18.11 17.19 -1.89
C THR A 48 17.61 15.98 -1.11
N LYS A 49 16.57 16.18 -0.30
CA LYS A 49 15.85 15.09 0.37
C LYS A 49 14.99 14.33 -0.62
N THR A 50 14.98 13.00 -0.52
CA THR A 50 14.21 12.10 -1.37
C THR A 50 13.85 10.82 -0.60
N TRP A 51 12.95 9.96 -1.11
CA TRP A 51 12.55 8.71 -0.45
C TRP A 51 13.01 7.45 -1.19
N ALA A 52 13.34 6.41 -0.43
CA ALA A 52 13.73 5.10 -0.95
C ALA A 52 13.17 3.94 -0.11
N GLN A 53 12.80 2.85 -0.78
CA GLN A 53 12.38 1.57 -0.19
C GLN A 53 13.55 0.82 0.49
N SER A 54 14.78 1.03 0.03
CA SER A 54 15.98 0.31 0.49
C SER A 54 17.12 1.27 0.85
N LEU A 55 17.75 1.01 2.00
CA LEU A 55 18.95 1.72 2.48
C LEU A 55 20.26 0.96 2.20
N ASN A 56 20.20 -0.13 1.43
CA ASN A 56 21.40 -0.88 1.04
C ASN A 56 22.32 -0.12 0.06
N PRO A 57 21.80 0.73 -0.87
CA PRO A 57 22.65 1.60 -1.67
C PRO A 57 23.29 2.71 -0.82
N THR A 58 24.54 3.04 -1.14
CA THR A 58 25.29 4.14 -0.51
C THR A 58 25.24 5.45 -1.30
N LYS A 59 24.64 5.43 -2.51
CA LYS A 59 24.45 6.59 -3.39
C LYS A 59 23.05 6.57 -3.99
N PHE A 60 22.34 7.68 -3.86
CA PHE A 60 21.01 7.88 -4.41
C PHE A 60 21.00 9.06 -5.38
N ILE A 61 20.05 9.09 -6.30
CA ILE A 61 19.83 10.20 -7.23
C ILE A 61 18.34 10.27 -7.58
N THR A 62 17.72 11.44 -7.56
CA THR A 62 16.33 11.59 -8.00
C THR A 62 16.21 11.25 -9.49
N LEU A 63 15.07 10.69 -9.93
CA LEU A 63 14.84 10.43 -11.37
C LEU A 63 15.08 11.69 -12.22
N ASN A 64 14.74 12.86 -11.71
CA ASN A 64 14.94 14.14 -12.39
C ASN A 64 16.42 14.48 -12.57
N ASN A 65 17.27 14.26 -11.57
CA ASN A 65 18.72 14.46 -11.70
C ASN A 65 19.37 13.38 -12.58
N ALA A 66 18.88 12.13 -12.53
CA ALA A 66 19.32 11.06 -13.41
C ALA A 66 19.05 11.36 -14.90
N ARG A 67 17.87 11.94 -15.21
CA ARG A 67 17.53 12.42 -16.56
C ARG A 67 18.46 13.55 -17.02
N LYS A 68 18.63 14.61 -16.20
CA LYS A 68 19.53 15.74 -16.50
C LYS A 68 20.95 15.28 -16.84
N ARG A 69 21.48 14.24 -16.16
CA ARG A 69 22.79 13.67 -16.48
C ARG A 69 22.79 13.01 -17.86
N ASN A 70 21.77 12.20 -18.17
CA ASN A 70 21.64 11.54 -19.47
C ASN A 70 21.64 12.54 -20.63
N ASP A 71 21.03 13.71 -20.45
CA ASP A 71 20.98 14.80 -21.43
C ASP A 71 22.35 15.50 -21.65
N ILE A 72 23.35 15.23 -20.79
CA ILE A 72 24.69 15.84 -20.82
C ILE A 72 25.76 14.88 -21.32
N ASP A 73 25.86 13.68 -20.74
CA ASP A 73 26.99 12.74 -20.95
C ASP A 73 26.57 11.32 -21.39
N ASP A 74 25.27 11.01 -21.49
CA ASP A 74 24.74 9.64 -21.67
C ASP A 74 25.36 8.62 -20.69
N TRP A 75 25.75 9.09 -19.49
CA TRP A 75 26.49 8.37 -18.45
C TRP A 75 27.90 7.90 -18.83
N ILE A 76 28.46 8.36 -19.96
CA ILE A 76 29.77 7.95 -20.47
C ILE A 76 30.91 8.69 -19.74
N ILE A 77 31.67 7.96 -18.92
CA ILE A 77 32.90 8.48 -18.29
C ILE A 77 34.13 8.38 -19.22
N PRO A 78 35.11 9.31 -19.11
CA PRO A 78 36.32 9.26 -19.94
C PRO A 78 37.15 7.98 -19.76
N LYS A 79 37.59 7.39 -20.88
CA LYS A 79 38.43 6.19 -20.89
C LYS A 79 39.80 6.46 -20.25
N ARG A 80 40.15 5.64 -19.25
CA ARG A 80 41.44 5.65 -18.54
C ARG A 80 42.00 4.21 -18.40
N PRO A 81 43.30 4.02 -18.11
CA PRO A 81 43.85 2.70 -17.79
C PRO A 81 43.17 2.12 -16.54
N LEU A 82 42.91 0.81 -16.56
CA LEU A 82 42.42 0.03 -15.42
C LEU A 82 43.35 -1.18 -15.30
N ASN A 83 44.14 -1.24 -14.23
CA ASN A 83 45.23 -2.20 -14.05
C ASN A 83 44.92 -3.22 -12.96
N THR A 84 44.09 -2.85 -11.98
CA THR A 84 43.66 -3.73 -10.88
C THR A 84 42.13 -3.79 -10.76
N MET A 85 41.63 -4.64 -9.86
CA MET A 85 40.18 -4.73 -9.59
C MET A 85 39.65 -3.46 -8.91
N GLU A 86 40.48 -2.81 -8.11
CA GLU A 86 40.18 -1.55 -7.42
C GLU A 86 39.98 -0.40 -8.40
N ASP A 87 40.77 -0.33 -9.48
CA ASP A 87 40.57 0.64 -10.57
C ASP A 87 39.18 0.50 -11.21
N ILE A 88 38.75 -0.75 -11.45
CA ILE A 88 37.45 -1.10 -12.04
C ILE A 88 36.31 -0.73 -11.08
N LEU A 89 36.44 -1.09 -9.79
CA LEU A 89 35.45 -0.77 -8.76
C LEU A 89 35.32 0.75 -8.54
N ALA A 90 36.44 1.49 -8.60
CA ALA A 90 36.43 2.96 -8.53
C ALA A 90 35.69 3.57 -9.74
N ALA A 91 35.97 3.10 -10.96
CA ALA A 91 35.28 3.56 -12.16
C ALA A 91 33.77 3.25 -12.14
N TRP A 92 33.37 2.07 -11.69
CA TRP A 92 31.96 1.70 -11.51
C TRP A 92 31.25 2.58 -10.46
N ASN A 93 31.93 2.92 -9.37
CA ASN A 93 31.41 3.81 -8.32
C ASN A 93 31.18 5.26 -8.80
N GLU A 94 31.67 5.68 -9.97
CA GLU A 94 31.40 7.01 -10.57
C GLU A 94 30.08 7.07 -11.37
N THR A 95 29.50 5.91 -11.72
CA THR A 95 28.24 5.82 -12.49
C THR A 95 27.14 5.06 -11.74
N ASN A 96 27.47 4.21 -10.77
CA ASN A 96 26.51 3.41 -10.01
C ASN A 96 25.79 4.23 -8.91
N TYR A 97 24.69 4.87 -9.27
CA TYR A 97 23.73 5.52 -8.36
C TYR A 97 22.39 4.77 -8.40
N THR A 98 21.67 4.70 -7.27
CA THR A 98 20.29 4.19 -7.25
C THR A 98 19.29 5.32 -7.48
N SER A 99 18.45 5.19 -8.50
CA SER A 99 17.39 6.18 -8.77
C SER A 99 16.25 6.10 -7.74
N THR A 100 15.85 7.25 -7.19
CA THR A 100 14.67 7.42 -6.32
C THR A 100 13.53 8.13 -7.04
N GLU A 101 12.32 8.08 -6.46
CA GLU A 101 11.13 8.84 -6.90
C GLU A 101 10.85 8.79 -8.40
N ARG A 102 10.47 7.61 -8.90
CA ARG A 102 10.02 7.50 -10.28
C ARG A 102 8.60 8.07 -10.39
N GLN A 103 8.41 9.09 -11.22
CA GLN A 103 7.13 9.79 -11.42
C GLN A 103 6.78 9.92 -12.92
N ILE A 104 5.54 9.51 -13.27
CA ILE A 104 4.93 9.46 -14.61
C ILE A 104 3.41 9.67 -14.45
N GLU A 105 2.83 10.78 -14.91
CA GLU A 105 1.38 11.02 -14.89
C GLU A 105 0.70 10.79 -13.51
N SER A 106 1.03 11.59 -12.49
CA SER A 106 0.43 11.50 -11.14
C SER A 106 0.12 12.88 -10.57
N ASP A 107 -0.87 12.96 -9.68
CA ASP A 107 -1.32 14.19 -9.03
C ASP A 107 -1.65 13.97 -7.53
N HIS A 108 -1.45 15.00 -6.70
CA HIS A 108 -1.63 14.98 -5.24
C HIS A 108 -1.01 13.74 -4.53
N VAL A 109 0.29 13.51 -4.76
CA VAL A 109 1.10 12.42 -4.16
C VAL A 109 2.03 12.96 -3.07
N HIS A 110 2.20 12.21 -1.98
CA HIS A 110 3.16 12.49 -0.91
C HIS A 110 3.88 11.21 -0.44
N GLU A 111 5.18 11.32 -0.12
CA GLU A 111 6.04 10.28 0.48
C GLU A 111 6.03 8.93 -0.29
N SER A 112 6.87 8.82 -1.34
CA SER A 112 6.83 7.70 -2.29
C SER A 112 8.17 7.44 -3.01
N ASP A 113 8.38 6.25 -3.58
CA ASP A 113 9.42 6.03 -4.62
C ASP A 113 8.93 5.53 -6.02
N ASN A 114 7.66 5.07 -6.17
CA ASN A 114 6.98 4.78 -7.47
C ASN A 114 5.42 4.92 -7.32
N VAL A 115 4.67 5.74 -8.10
CA VAL A 115 3.15 5.79 -8.16
C VAL A 115 2.63 6.50 -9.43
N TYR A 116 1.70 5.91 -10.22
CA TYR A 116 1.13 6.50 -11.47
C TYR A 116 -0.41 6.51 -11.57
N ASN A 117 -0.94 7.52 -12.29
CA ASN A 117 -2.34 7.83 -12.60
C ASN A 117 -3.31 7.54 -11.46
N SER A 118 -3.20 8.37 -10.42
CA SER A 118 -3.82 8.26 -9.10
C SER A 118 -4.31 9.63 -8.60
N GLN A 119 -5.13 9.64 -7.53
CA GLN A 119 -5.47 10.82 -6.71
C GLN A 119 -6.15 10.33 -5.41
N ASN A 120 -6.10 11.01 -4.26
CA ASN A 120 -4.94 11.65 -3.63
C ASN A 120 -4.34 10.57 -2.69
N VAL A 121 -3.01 10.51 -2.54
CA VAL A 121 -2.34 9.35 -1.92
C VAL A 121 -1.26 9.79 -0.91
N TYR A 122 -1.25 9.16 0.26
CA TYR A 122 -0.31 9.42 1.34
C TYR A 122 -0.26 8.15 2.20
N ARG A 123 0.74 7.25 2.24
CA ARG A 123 2.14 7.18 1.80
C ARG A 123 2.30 5.94 0.88
N SER A 124 3.41 5.80 0.14
CA SER A 124 3.46 4.80 -0.94
C SER A 124 4.80 4.10 -1.23
N THR A 125 4.73 2.90 -1.80
CA THR A 125 5.69 2.46 -2.83
C THR A 125 5.05 1.46 -3.81
N ASP A 126 5.14 1.78 -5.11
CA ASP A 126 4.56 1.13 -6.31
C ASP A 126 3.03 0.99 -6.38
N VAL A 127 2.35 1.91 -7.07
CA VAL A 127 0.86 2.00 -7.08
C VAL A 127 0.27 2.55 -8.39
N HIS A 128 -0.70 1.88 -9.03
CA HIS A 128 -1.52 2.40 -10.16
C HIS A 128 -2.90 1.66 -10.24
N LEU A 129 -4.13 2.18 -10.42
CA LEU A 129 -4.69 3.41 -11.00
C LEU A 129 -6.09 3.75 -10.37
N SER A 130 -6.41 3.39 -9.11
CA SER A 130 -6.08 4.17 -7.90
C SER A 130 -7.00 5.37 -7.62
N LYS A 131 -7.86 5.26 -6.59
CA LYS A 131 -8.36 6.37 -5.73
C LYS A 131 -8.76 5.86 -4.34
N ASN A 132 -8.96 6.67 -3.30
CA ASN A 132 -7.94 7.49 -2.63
C ASN A 132 -7.38 6.64 -1.46
N ILE A 133 -6.12 6.84 -1.03
CA ILE A 133 -5.32 5.76 -0.42
C ILE A 133 -4.44 6.23 0.75
N PHE A 134 -4.46 5.49 1.88
CA PHE A 134 -3.57 5.73 3.04
C PHE A 134 -3.29 4.45 3.87
N ALA A 135 -2.10 3.84 3.93
CA ALA A 135 -0.89 3.95 3.11
C ALA A 135 -0.55 2.55 2.54
N CYS A 136 0.42 2.41 1.62
CA CYS A 136 0.61 1.20 0.81
C CYS A 136 2.07 0.97 0.34
N ILE A 137 2.51 -0.27 0.11
CA ILE A 137 3.87 -0.60 -0.42
C ILE A 137 3.84 -1.73 -1.49
N ASP A 138 2.73 -1.85 -2.21
CA ASP A 138 2.59 -2.29 -3.62
C ASP A 138 1.08 -2.41 -3.91
N SER A 139 0.53 -1.88 -5.00
CA SER A 139 -0.93 -1.95 -5.23
C SER A 139 -1.44 -1.62 -6.63
N HIS A 140 -2.33 -2.46 -7.18
CA HIS A 140 -3.00 -2.14 -8.45
C HIS A 140 -4.54 -2.18 -8.45
N ARG A 141 -5.14 -1.16 -9.08
CA ARG A 141 -6.58 -0.93 -9.34
C ARG A 141 -7.54 -1.05 -8.15
N LEU A 142 -7.15 -0.32 -7.11
CA LEU A 142 -7.93 0.06 -5.95
C LEU A 142 -9.08 1.04 -6.30
N GLU A 143 -10.22 0.92 -5.63
CA GLU A 143 -11.00 2.05 -5.11
C GLU A 143 -11.90 1.56 -3.96
N TYR A 144 -11.74 1.90 -2.67
CA TYR A 144 -10.70 2.62 -1.92
C TYR A 144 -9.83 1.64 -1.08
N VAL A 145 -8.82 2.15 -0.37
CA VAL A 145 -8.08 1.34 0.62
C VAL A 145 -7.53 2.15 1.80
N ALA A 146 -7.35 1.50 2.96
CA ALA A 146 -6.42 1.94 3.99
C ALA A 146 -5.56 0.81 4.59
N CYS A 147 -4.29 1.13 4.91
CA CYS A 147 -3.24 0.27 5.48
C CYS A 147 -2.89 -0.99 4.68
N SER A 148 -1.82 -0.94 3.87
CA SER A 148 -1.45 -1.96 2.88
C SER A 148 0.06 -2.24 2.80
N GLN A 149 0.38 -3.51 2.54
CA GLN A 149 1.45 -3.92 1.62
C GLN A 149 0.74 -4.70 0.46
N ARG A 150 1.37 -5.60 -0.31
CA ARG A 150 1.00 -5.92 -1.73
C ARG A 150 -0.50 -6.19 -2.04
N SER A 151 -1.04 -5.66 -3.17
CA SER A 151 -2.45 -5.84 -3.60
C SER A 151 -2.74 -5.81 -5.12
N ASN A 152 -3.83 -6.45 -5.57
CA ASN A 152 -4.33 -6.36 -6.96
C ASN A 152 -5.87 -6.49 -7.08
N THR A 153 -6.54 -5.34 -7.16
CA THR A 153 -7.99 -5.03 -7.33
C THR A 153 -8.86 -5.20 -6.07
N THR A 154 -9.37 -4.07 -5.54
CA THR A 154 -10.04 -3.97 -4.22
C THR A 154 -11.07 -2.84 -4.11
N THR A 155 -12.16 -3.10 -3.36
CA THR A 155 -13.26 -2.17 -3.07
C THR A 155 -13.98 -2.58 -1.76
N TYR A 156 -14.08 -1.80 -0.69
CA TYR A 156 -13.44 -0.52 -0.32
C TYR A 156 -12.66 -0.74 1.01
N SER A 157 -11.45 -1.30 0.99
CA SER A 157 -10.93 -2.11 2.13
C SER A 157 -10.19 -1.34 3.25
N ILE A 158 -10.07 -1.98 4.42
CA ILE A 158 -9.06 -1.66 5.46
C ILE A 158 -8.24 -2.94 5.77
N ARG A 159 -6.89 -2.81 5.88
CA ARG A 159 -5.85 -3.87 5.92
C ARG A 159 -5.70 -4.66 4.61
N ILE A 160 -4.49 -4.69 4.03
CA ILE A 160 -4.12 -5.60 2.91
C ILE A 160 -2.65 -6.11 2.95
N GLU A 161 -2.45 -7.42 2.72
CA GLU A 161 -1.33 -8.13 2.04
C GLU A 161 -1.47 -9.67 2.21
N ASP A 162 -1.38 -10.54 1.20
CA ASP A 162 -1.58 -10.33 -0.24
C ASP A 162 -3.04 -10.69 -0.60
N SER A 163 -3.52 -10.27 -1.77
CA SER A 163 -4.94 -10.32 -2.12
C SER A 163 -5.21 -10.35 -3.63
N LYS A 164 -6.30 -11.03 -4.03
CA LYS A 164 -6.75 -11.09 -5.42
C LYS A 164 -8.27 -11.28 -5.51
N GLU A 165 -8.98 -10.21 -5.87
CA GLU A 165 -10.44 -10.06 -5.97
C GLU A 165 -11.22 -10.09 -4.64
N CYS A 166 -11.90 -8.98 -4.33
CA CYS A 166 -12.51 -8.68 -3.04
C CYS A 166 -13.84 -7.91 -3.19
N SER A 167 -14.65 -7.87 -2.14
CA SER A 167 -15.64 -6.81 -1.92
C SER A 167 -15.75 -6.48 -0.43
N ASN A 168 -16.45 -5.41 -0.05
CA ASN A 168 -16.37 -4.63 1.21
C ASN A 168 -15.77 -5.40 2.42
N SER A 169 -14.64 -4.90 2.94
CA SER A 169 -13.64 -5.71 3.63
C SER A 169 -12.90 -5.04 4.80
N PHE A 170 -12.77 -5.79 5.90
CA PHE A 170 -11.77 -5.62 6.96
C PHE A 170 -11.72 -6.92 7.81
N ASN A 171 -10.65 -7.66 8.00
CA ASN A 171 -9.25 -7.58 7.56
C ASN A 171 -8.93 -8.98 6.95
N ILE A 172 -8.29 -9.04 5.77
CA ILE A 172 -8.36 -10.23 4.88
C ILE A 172 -6.98 -10.75 4.49
N ILE A 173 -6.72 -12.06 4.63
CA ILE A 173 -5.45 -12.74 4.26
C ILE A 173 -5.73 -13.89 3.28
N TRP A 174 -4.98 -13.95 2.16
CA TRP A 174 -4.93 -15.10 1.23
C TRP A 174 -6.32 -15.66 0.87
N SER A 175 -7.24 -14.79 0.46
CA SER A 175 -8.62 -15.15 0.13
C SER A 175 -9.06 -14.51 -1.18
N GLY A 176 -10.05 -15.10 -1.87
CA GLY A 176 -10.56 -14.59 -3.15
C GLY A 176 -11.97 -15.05 -3.47
N LYS A 177 -12.72 -14.27 -4.27
CA LYS A 177 -14.16 -14.45 -4.53
C LYS A 177 -15.00 -14.50 -3.24
N VAL A 178 -14.85 -13.46 -2.41
CA VAL A 178 -15.57 -13.30 -1.13
C VAL A 178 -16.43 -12.04 -1.13
N ALA A 179 -17.56 -12.07 -0.41
CA ALA A 179 -18.48 -10.94 -0.32
C ALA A 179 -19.00 -10.63 1.09
N ASN A 180 -19.11 -9.33 1.40
CA ASN A 180 -19.61 -8.74 2.66
C ASN A 180 -18.90 -9.27 3.91
N SER A 181 -17.56 -9.16 3.87
CA SER A 181 -16.55 -9.78 4.75
C SER A 181 -16.39 -9.15 6.14
N LEU A 182 -15.99 -9.95 7.13
CA LEU A 182 -15.15 -9.51 8.26
C LEU A 182 -14.16 -10.62 8.67
N PHE A 183 -12.88 -10.27 8.87
CA PHE A 183 -11.76 -11.11 9.36
C PHE A 183 -11.66 -12.54 8.78
N LEU A 184 -10.87 -12.71 7.71
CA LEU A 184 -10.77 -13.98 6.94
C LEU A 184 -9.31 -14.41 6.66
N ASN A 185 -9.06 -15.73 6.71
CA ASN A 185 -7.81 -16.38 6.29
C ASN A 185 -8.13 -17.57 5.35
N ASP A 186 -7.40 -17.74 4.24
CA ASP A 186 -7.42 -18.97 3.42
C ASP A 186 -8.85 -19.45 3.08
N CYS A 187 -9.63 -18.59 2.42
CA CYS A 187 -11.04 -18.80 2.10
C CYS A 187 -11.35 -18.47 0.63
N TYR A 188 -12.28 -19.22 0.02
CA TYR A 188 -12.64 -19.07 -1.39
C TYR A 188 -14.13 -19.32 -1.64
N ASP A 189 -14.75 -18.52 -2.52
CA ASP A 189 -16.18 -18.66 -2.92
C ASP A 189 -17.16 -18.55 -1.73
N MET A 190 -17.33 -17.33 -1.17
CA MET A 190 -18.09 -17.10 0.08
C MET A 190 -18.98 -15.85 0.01
N TYR A 191 -20.13 -15.85 0.70
CA TYR A 191 -21.10 -14.73 0.68
C TYR A 191 -21.73 -14.43 2.06
N GLU A 192 -21.65 -13.17 2.49
CA GLU A 192 -22.03 -12.60 3.82
C GLU A 192 -21.28 -13.28 4.99
N CYS A 193 -20.08 -12.79 5.33
CA CYS A 193 -19.08 -13.53 6.13
C CYS A 193 -18.60 -12.80 7.39
N MET A 194 -18.26 -13.54 8.46
CA MET A 194 -17.55 -13.06 9.65
C MET A 194 -16.71 -14.20 10.26
N PHE A 195 -15.43 -13.96 10.58
CA PHE A 195 -14.52 -14.91 11.25
C PHE A 195 -14.48 -16.33 10.61
N CYS A 196 -13.66 -16.53 9.58
CA CYS A 196 -13.45 -17.88 8.99
C CYS A 196 -11.98 -18.16 8.63
N SER A 197 -11.61 -19.45 8.73
CA SER A 197 -10.33 -20.00 8.28
C SER A 197 -10.57 -21.33 7.54
N HIS A 198 -9.88 -21.56 6.42
CA HIS A 198 -9.85 -22.85 5.69
C HIS A 198 -11.24 -23.37 5.23
N MET A 199 -12.12 -22.50 4.71
CA MET A 199 -13.47 -22.86 4.27
C MET A 199 -13.83 -22.33 2.88
N ALA A 200 -14.78 -23.01 2.22
CA ALA A 200 -15.30 -22.64 0.90
C ALA A 200 -16.80 -22.95 0.73
N SER A 201 -17.47 -22.19 -0.14
CA SER A 201 -18.87 -22.38 -0.59
C SER A 201 -19.91 -22.49 0.53
N LYS A 202 -19.85 -21.56 1.51
CA LYS A 202 -20.81 -21.42 2.63
C LYS A 202 -21.37 -19.99 2.77
N ARG A 203 -22.43 -19.84 3.59
CA ARG A 203 -23.17 -18.58 3.84
C ARG A 203 -23.58 -18.49 5.30
N PHE A 204 -23.72 -17.27 5.82
CA PHE A 204 -24.17 -16.97 7.19
C PHE A 204 -23.39 -17.74 8.27
N CYS A 205 -22.06 -17.77 8.14
CA CYS A 205 -21.18 -18.44 9.08
C CYS A 205 -20.53 -17.45 10.06
N ILE A 206 -20.33 -17.91 11.29
CA ILE A 206 -19.52 -17.24 12.32
C ILE A 206 -18.73 -18.34 13.06
N ALA A 207 -17.41 -18.25 13.09
CA ALA A 207 -16.53 -19.21 13.79
C ALA A 207 -16.85 -20.70 13.47
N ASN A 208 -16.97 -20.99 12.17
CA ASN A 208 -17.30 -22.31 11.59
C ASN A 208 -18.69 -22.89 11.94
N MET A 209 -19.54 -22.16 12.66
CA MET A 209 -20.96 -22.47 12.83
C MET A 209 -21.79 -21.78 11.73
N GLN A 210 -22.87 -22.41 11.27
CA GLN A 210 -23.81 -21.85 10.28
C GLN A 210 -25.12 -21.46 10.97
N PHE A 211 -25.66 -20.28 10.64
CA PHE A 211 -26.84 -19.68 11.27
C PHE A 211 -27.94 -19.34 10.28
N GLU A 212 -29.15 -19.10 10.81
CA GLU A 212 -30.24 -18.47 10.06
C GLU A 212 -30.01 -16.96 9.91
N GLU A 213 -30.54 -16.38 8.83
CA GLU A 213 -30.23 -15.01 8.41
C GLU A 213 -30.54 -13.96 9.49
N GLU A 214 -31.68 -14.07 10.18
CA GLU A 214 -32.07 -13.15 11.24
C GLU A 214 -31.11 -13.13 12.43
N GLU A 215 -30.55 -14.28 12.79
CA GLU A 215 -29.63 -14.43 13.91
C GLU A 215 -28.26 -13.84 13.55
N TYR A 216 -27.75 -14.21 12.37
CA TYR A 216 -26.54 -13.63 11.78
C TYR A 216 -26.63 -12.08 11.72
N ARG A 217 -27.75 -11.52 11.25
CA ARG A 217 -27.95 -10.05 11.17
C ARG A 217 -28.03 -9.35 12.53
N LYS A 218 -28.38 -10.05 13.62
CA LYS A 218 -28.33 -9.51 15.00
C LYS A 218 -26.89 -9.51 15.52
N LEU A 219 -26.19 -10.63 15.40
CA LEU A 219 -24.80 -10.80 15.86
C LEU A 219 -23.81 -9.86 15.13
N LYS A 220 -24.04 -9.59 13.84
CA LYS A 220 -23.18 -8.70 13.03
C LYS A 220 -23.03 -7.29 13.60
N LYS A 221 -24.08 -6.74 14.24
CA LYS A 221 -24.05 -5.37 14.81
C LYS A 221 -23.07 -5.26 15.98
N ILE A 222 -23.17 -6.20 16.93
CA ILE A 222 -22.37 -6.24 18.16
C ILE A 222 -20.86 -6.23 17.84
N VAL A 223 -20.45 -7.00 16.83
CA VAL A 223 -19.03 -7.09 16.42
C VAL A 223 -18.55 -5.81 15.74
N VAL A 224 -19.38 -5.14 14.92
CA VAL A 224 -19.01 -3.85 14.30
C VAL A 224 -18.91 -2.74 15.34
N GLU A 225 -19.83 -2.69 16.30
CA GLU A 225 -19.77 -1.76 17.44
C GLU A 225 -18.49 -1.98 18.26
N TRP A 226 -18.10 -3.23 18.51
CA TRP A 226 -16.85 -3.57 19.19
C TRP A 226 -15.60 -3.10 18.42
N ILE A 227 -15.50 -3.39 17.11
CA ILE A 227 -14.36 -3.00 16.24
C ILE A 227 -14.10 -1.48 16.30
N LEU A 228 -15.15 -0.67 16.37
CA LEU A 228 -15.07 0.78 16.33
C LEU A 228 -14.85 1.44 17.70
N THR A 229 -15.14 0.73 18.80
CA THR A 229 -15.07 1.27 20.17
C THR A 229 -13.94 0.71 21.04
N SER A 230 -13.37 -0.44 20.66
CA SER A 230 -12.17 -1.04 21.27
C SER A 230 -10.96 -0.86 20.35
#